data_AF-A0A423DSX1-F1
#
_entry.id   AF-A0A423DSX1-F1
#
_cell.length_a   1.000
_cell.length_b   1.000
_cell.length_c   1.000
_cell.angle_alpha   90.00
_cell.angle_beta   90.00
_cell.angle_gamma   90.00
#
_symmetry.space_group_name_H-M   'P 1'
#
loop_
_entity.id
_entity.type
_entity.pdbx_description
1 polymer ?
#
loop_
_entity_poly.entity_id
_entity_poly.type
_entity_poly.pdbx_seq_one_letter_code
_entity_poly.pdbx_strand_id
1 'polypeptide(L)' 'MPVKHDLLADLNLTKDQFIEKKRHDPRLSQLHEDYNRKDAEVVDAENDSAADDTVTRLRKERLKIKDEIVAHLK' A
#
# COMPACT_ATOMS: atom_id res chain seq x y z
N MET A 1 16.80 5.54 -4.16
CA MET A 1 16.67 4.08 -4.06
C MET A 1 15.21 3.77 -3.75
N PRO A 2 14.55 2.85 -4.46
CA PRO A 2 13.14 2.55 -4.23
C PRO A 2 13.00 1.96 -2.83
N VAL A 3 12.38 2.73 -1.93
CA VAL A 3 12.12 2.29 -0.57
C VAL A 3 10.93 1.35 -0.67
N LYS A 4 11.17 0.04 -0.51
CA LYS A 4 10.08 -0.93 -0.34
C LYS A 4 9.31 -0.53 0.92
N HIS A 5 8.09 -0.05 0.75
CA HIS A 5 7.26 0.29 1.89
C HIS A 5 6.49 -0.96 2.31
N ASP A 6 6.99 -1.59 3.36
CA ASP A 6 6.38 -2.77 3.93
C ASP A 6 5.14 -2.36 4.73
N LEU A 7 3.97 -2.42 4.09
CA LEU A 7 2.67 -2.06 4.68
C LEU A 7 2.44 -2.77 6.02
N LEU A 8 2.90 -4.02 6.14
CA LEU A 8 2.78 -4.81 7.37
C LEU A 8 3.60 -4.20 8.51
N ALA A 9 4.80 -3.70 8.21
CA ALA A 9 5.63 -3.00 9.18
C ALA A 9 5.01 -1.67 9.60
N ASP A 10 4.45 -0.91 8.65
CA ASP A 10 3.72 0.34 8.93
C ASP A 10 2.49 0.10 9.84
N LEU A 11 1.81 -1.04 9.66
CA LEU A 11 0.65 -1.45 10.46
C LEU A 11 1.02 -2.13 11.77
N ASN A 12 2.31 -2.41 12.00
CA ASN A 12 2.80 -3.21 13.12
C ASN A 12 2.08 -4.58 13.21
N LEU A 13 1.77 -5.15 12.05
CA LEU A 13 1.13 -6.46 11.91
C LEU A 13 2.11 -7.47 11.34
N THR A 14 2.01 -8.70 11.81
CA THR A 14 2.70 -9.80 11.15
C THR A 14 1.95 -10.22 9.89
N LYS A 15 2.69 -10.79 8.93
CA LYS A 15 2.11 -11.33 7.69
C LYS A 15 0.99 -12.33 7.97
N ASP A 16 1.15 -13.15 9.01
CA ASP A 16 0.14 -14.13 9.42
C ASP A 16 -1.13 -13.47 9.96
N GLN A 17 -1.02 -12.46 10.83
CA GLN A 17 -2.17 -11.72 11.34
C GLN A 17 -2.93 -11.01 10.21
N PHE A 18 -2.19 -10.45 9.26
CA PHE A 18 -2.78 -9.81 8.11
C PHE A 18 -3.50 -10.79 7.20
N ILE A 19 -2.89 -11.95 6.90
CA ILE A 19 -3.51 -13.02 6.10
C ILE A 19 -4.79 -13.52 6.76
N GLU A 20 -4.78 -13.75 8.07
CA GLU A 20 -5.96 -14.19 8.81
C GLU A 20 -7.09 -13.15 8.71
N LYS A 21 -6.78 -11.87 8.98
CA LYS A 21 -7.76 -10.79 8.80
C LYS A 21 -8.26 -10.69 7.37
N LYS A 22 -7.37 -10.76 6.37
CA LYS A 22 -7.69 -10.72 4.94
C LYS A 22 -8.63 -11.85 4.53
N ARG A 23 -8.52 -13.01 5.19
CA ARG A 23 -9.36 -14.18 4.93
C ARG A 23 -10.80 -13.97 5.40
N HIS A 24 -10.98 -13.31 6.55
CA HIS A 24 -12.31 -13.00 7.10
C HIS A 24 -12.85 -11.66 6.63
N ASP A 25 -12.01 -10.83 6.01
CA ASP A 25 -12.34 -9.47 5.60
C ASP A 25 -12.06 -9.23 4.10
N PRO A 26 -13.09 -9.38 3.24
CA PRO A 26 -12.97 -9.15 1.81
C PRO A 26 -12.55 -7.72 1.47
N ARG A 27 -12.93 -6.75 2.30
CA ARG A 27 -12.61 -5.34 2.09
C ARG A 27 -11.13 -5.08 2.35
N LEU A 28 -10.57 -5.69 3.39
CA LEU A 28 -9.12 -5.65 3.62
C LEU A 28 -8.34 -6.30 2.48
N SER A 29 -8.86 -7.40 1.90
CA SER A 29 -8.25 -8.02 0.72
C SER A 29 -8.22 -7.08 -0.48
N GLN A 30 -9.32 -6.39 -0.77
CA GLN A 30 -9.39 -5.43 -1.87
C GLN A 30 -8.43 -4.27 -1.65
N LEU A 31 -8.45 -3.66 -0.46
CA LEU A 31 -7.56 -2.54 -0.11
C LEU A 31 -6.08 -2.93 -0.22
N HIS A 32 -5.73 -4.15 0.18
CA HIS A 32 -4.37 -4.66 0.06
C HIS A 32 -3.91 -4.80 -1.40
N GLU A 33 -4.79 -5.30 -2.28
CA GLU A 33 -4.51 -5.40 -3.70
C GLU A 33 -4.37 -4.01 -4.34
N ASP A 34 -5.25 -3.08 -3.98
CA ASP A 34 -5.20 -1.70 -4.46
C ASP A 34 -3.92 -1.00 -3.99
N TYR A 35 -3.50 -1.23 -2.74
CA TYR A 35 -2.24 -0.72 -2.22
C TYR A 35 -1.05 -1.27 -3.01
N ASN A 36 -0.99 -2.60 -3.23
CA ASN A 36 0.12 -3.21 -3.98
C ASN A 36 0.16 -2.74 -5.43
N ARG A 37 -0.99 -2.57 -6.08
CA ARG A 37 -1.07 -2.02 -7.43
C ARG A 37 -0.53 -0.59 -7.45
N LYS A 38 -0.94 0.25 -6.49
CA LYS A 38 -0.43 1.63 -6.40
C LYS A 38 1.05 1.72 -6.05
N ASP A 39 1.53 0.85 -5.18
CA ASP A 39 2.95 0.76 -4.85
C ASP A 39 3.78 0.37 -6.09
N ALA A 40 3.32 -0.60 -6.87
CA ALA A 40 3.93 -0.95 -8.15
C ALA A 40 3.94 0.24 -9.13
N GLU A 41 2.82 0.96 -9.28
CA GLU A 41 2.76 2.17 -10.10
C GLU A 41 3.76 3.25 -9.63
N VAL A 42 3.92 3.45 -8.31
CA VAL A 42 4.91 4.39 -7.75
C VAL A 42 6.32 3.94 -8.11
N VAL A 43 6.65 2.67 -7.89
CA VAL A 43 7.98 2.13 -8.14
C VAL A 43 8.32 2.18 -9.63
N ASP A 44 7.36 1.85 -10.49
CA ASP A 44 7.52 1.94 -11.94
C ASP A 44 7.73 3.40 -12.37
N ALA A 45 6.93 4.33 -11.86
CA ALA A 45 7.10 5.76 -12.13
C ALA A 45 8.46 6.30 -11.61
N GLU A 46 8.91 5.83 -10.45
CA GLU A 46 10.24 6.17 -9.90
C GLU A 46 11.38 5.59 -10.75
N ASN A 47 11.21 4.38 -11.29
CA ASN A 47 12.20 3.73 -12.16
C ASN A 47 12.25 4.37 -13.55
N ASP A 48 11.10 4.72 -14.12
CA ASP A 48 10.99 5.37 -15.44
C ASP A 48 11.43 6.84 -15.41
N SER A 49 11.92 7.35 -14.28
CA SER A 49 12.23 8.77 -14.08
C SER A 49 11.04 9.66 -14.48
N ALA A 50 9.83 9.19 -14.19
CA ALA A 50 8.62 9.96 -14.43
C ALA A 50 8.67 11.28 -13.66
N ALA A 51 7.93 12.28 -14.15
CA ALA A 51 7.88 13.59 -13.51
C ALA A 51 7.56 13.48 -12.01
N ASP A 52 8.27 14.25 -11.18
CA ASP A 52 8.12 14.27 -9.72
C ASP A 52 6.65 14.49 -9.29
N ASP A 53 5.88 15.24 -10.07
CA ASP A 53 4.44 15.46 -9.84
C ASP A 53 3.63 14.16 -9.91
N THR A 54 3.94 13.29 -10.87
CA THR A 54 3.28 11.98 -11.03
C THR A 54 3.60 11.08 -9.85
N VAL A 55 4.89 10.96 -9.51
CA VAL A 55 5.35 10.17 -8.36
C VAL A 55 4.72 10.70 -7.06
N THR A 56 4.65 12.02 -6.89
CA THR A 56 4.03 12.66 -5.72
C THR A 56 2.55 12.35 -5.62
N ARG A 57 1.81 12.38 -6.73
CA ARG A 57 0.38 12.01 -6.76
C ARG A 57 0.18 10.53 -6.42
N LEU A 58 0.96 9.65 -7.02
CA LEU A 58 0.87 8.20 -6.77
C LEU A 58 1.20 7.86 -5.31
N ARG A 59 2.23 8.51 -4.73
CA ARG A 59 2.56 8.38 -3.30
C ARG A 59 1.41 8.86 -2.40
N LYS A 60 0.71 9.93 -2.75
CA LYS A 60 -0.49 10.40 -2.01
C LYS A 60 -1.64 9.40 -2.11
N GLU A 61 -1.89 8.83 -3.28
CA GLU A 61 -2.92 7.78 -3.45
C GLU A 61 -2.59 6.54 -2.63
N ARG A 62 -1.33 6.07 -2.70
CA ARG A 62 -0.82 4.98 -1.88
C ARG A 62 -1.01 5.25 -0.39
N LEU A 63 -0.72 6.47 0.07
CA LEU A 63 -0.91 6.86 1.47
C LEU A 63 -2.39 6.80 1.89
N LYS A 64 -3.32 7.27 1.05
CA LYS A 64 -4.76 7.19 1.34
C LYS A 64 -5.22 5.75 1.53
N ILE A 65 -4.81 4.84 0.66
CA ILE A 65 -5.17 3.42 0.77
C ILE A 65 -4.57 2.85 2.06
N LYS A 66 -3.33 3.22 2.41
CA LYS A 66 -2.73 2.83 3.68
C LYS A 66 -3.56 3.33 4.86
N ASP A 67 -3.96 4.59 4.87
CA ASP A 67 -4.78 5.17 5.95
C ASP A 67 -6.15 4.47 6.05
N GLU A 68 -6.75 4.09 4.92
CA GLU A 68 -7.98 3.29 4.90
C GLU A 68 -7.75 1.90 5.50
N ILE A 69 -6.65 1.22 5.16
CA ILE A 69 -6.29 -0.08 5.75
C ILE A 69 -6.07 0.07 7.26
N VAL A 70 -5.33 1.09 7.71
CA VAL A 70 -5.10 1.38 9.13
C VAL A 70 -6.44 1.61 9.84
N ALA A 71 -7.32 2.43 9.26
CA ALA A 71 -8.63 2.75 9.83
C ALA A 71 -9.54 1.53 9.90
N HIS A 72 -9.45 0.62 8.92
CA HIS A 72 -10.22 -0.62 8.87
C HIS A 72 -9.69 -1.70 9.84
N LEU A 73 -8.42 -1.62 10.22
CA LEU A 73 -7.76 -2.54 11.15
C LEU A 73 -7.84 -2.12 12.62
N LYS A 74 -8.18 -0.85 12.88
CA LYS A 74 -8.31 -0.22 14.20
C LYS A 74 -9.63 -0.58 14.88
#